data_AF-A0A538B1F3-F1
#
_entry.id   AF-A0A538B1F3-F1
#
_cell.length_a   1.000
_cell.length_b   1.000
_cell.length_c   1.000
_cell.angle_alpha   90.00
_cell.angle_beta   90.00
_cell.angle_gamma   90.00
#
_symmetry.space_group_name_H-M   'P 1'
#
loop_
_entity.id
_entity.type
_entity.pdbx_description
1 polymer ?
#
loop_
_entity_poly.entity_id
_entity_poly.type
_entity_poly.pdbx_seq_one_letter_code
_entity_poly.pdbx_strand_id
1 'polypeptide(L)' 'MAQSAGLHEPAESMSPEVIDRHRAIASLQEELEAVDWYDQRVAATDDESLASVLAHNRDEEKEHAAMTLEWLR' A
#
# COMPACT_ATOMS: atom_id res chain seq x y z
N MET A 1 -17.09 -1.10 3.72
CA MET A 1 -16.00 -0.17 4.08
C MET A 1 -15.77 0.71 2.86
N ALA A 2 -16.03 2.01 2.93
CA ALA A 2 -15.68 2.89 1.82
C ALA A 2 -14.16 2.99 1.78
N GLN A 3 -13.53 2.49 0.70
CA GLN A 3 -12.13 2.80 0.45
C GLN A 3 -12.05 4.31 0.25
N SER A 4 -11.31 4.98 1.11
CA SER A 4 -11.02 6.41 1.03
C SER A 4 -9.99 6.72 -0.06
N ALA A 5 -10.05 6.00 -1.18
CA ALA A 5 -9.01 6.00 -2.22
C ALA A 5 -8.91 7.34 -2.99
N GLY A 6 -9.76 8.32 -2.69
CA GLY A 6 -9.78 9.62 -3.36
C GLY A 6 -9.68 10.80 -2.41
N LEU A 7 -9.54 12.00 -2.99
CA LEU A 7 -9.55 13.26 -2.26
C LEU A 7 -10.92 13.49 -1.59
N HIS A 8 -10.90 14.02 -0.36
CA HIS A 8 -12.12 14.41 0.36
C HIS A 8 -12.56 15.86 0.09
N GLU A 9 -11.68 16.66 -0.47
CA GLU A 9 -11.91 18.06 -0.83
C GLU A 9 -11.59 18.25 -2.33
N PRO A 10 -12.18 19.25 -3.00
CA PRO A 10 -11.85 19.55 -4.40
C PRO A 10 -10.35 19.80 -4.59
N ALA A 11 -9.75 19.24 -5.64
CA ALA A 11 -8.30 19.33 -5.85
C ALA A 11 -7.82 20.80 -5.99
N GLU A 12 -8.65 21.66 -6.56
CA GLU A 12 -8.41 23.09 -6.72
C GLU A 12 -8.35 23.88 -5.41
N SER A 13 -8.85 23.32 -4.30
CA SER A 13 -8.79 23.96 -2.98
C SER A 13 -7.50 23.65 -2.22
N MET A 14 -6.65 22.77 -2.76
CA MET A 14 -5.44 22.27 -2.11
C MET A 14 -4.17 22.66 -2.88
N SER A 15 -3.07 22.84 -2.15
CA SER A 15 -1.76 23.06 -2.77
C SER A 15 -1.24 21.79 -3.46
N PRO A 16 -0.39 21.91 -4.50
CA PRO A 16 0.26 20.74 -5.12
C PRO A 16 0.96 19.83 -4.11
N GLU A 17 1.58 20.41 -3.08
CA GLU A 17 2.28 19.68 -2.02
C GLU A 17 1.33 18.81 -1.15
N VAL A 18 0.11 19.29 -0.90
CA VAL A 18 -0.93 18.49 -0.23
C VAL A 18 -1.36 17.32 -1.11
N ILE A 19 -1.50 17.55 -2.42
CA ILE A 19 -1.82 16.48 -3.36
C ILE A 19 -0.69 15.44 -3.42
N ASP A 20 0.59 15.86 -3.41
CA ASP A 20 1.72 14.93 -3.40
C ASP A 20 1.76 14.09 -2.11
N ARG A 21 1.51 14.70 -0.94
CA ARG A 21 1.36 13.94 0.30
C ARG A 21 0.19 12.97 0.24
N HIS A 22 -0.95 13.36 -0.33
CA HIS A 22 -2.08 12.44 -0.50
C HIS A 22 -1.69 11.24 -1.38
N ARG A 23 -0.98 11.46 -2.49
CA ARG A 23 -0.46 10.38 -3.33
C ARG A 23 0.41 9.41 -2.53
N ALA A 24 1.40 9.94 -1.80
CA ALA A 24 2.28 9.12 -0.98
C ALA A 24 1.53 8.36 0.13
N ILE A 25 0.56 8.99 0.80
CA ILE A 25 -0.25 8.34 1.83
C ILE A 25 -1.13 7.23 1.22
N ALA A 26 -1.78 7.49 0.09
CA ALA A 26 -2.62 6.51 -0.59
C ALA A 26 -1.78 5.30 -1.05
N SER A 27 -0.62 5.55 -1.65
CA SER A 27 0.31 4.47 -2.02
C SER A 27 0.77 3.68 -0.79
N LEU A 28 1.14 4.34 0.31
CA LEU A 28 1.50 3.65 1.55
C LEU A 28 0.34 2.79 2.10
N GLN A 29 -0.91 3.27 2.02
CA GLN A 29 -2.08 2.49 2.41
C GLN A 29 -2.24 1.24 1.54
N GLU A 30 -2.08 1.38 0.22
CA GLU A 30 -2.14 0.25 -0.73
C GLU A 30 -1.06 -0.79 -0.42
N GLU A 31 0.18 -0.37 -0.14
CA GLU A 31 1.26 -1.31 0.21
C GLU A 31 0.96 -2.07 1.51
N LEU A 32 0.42 -1.38 2.53
CA LEU A 32 0.05 -2.02 3.80
C LEU A 32 -1.12 -2.99 3.63
N GLU A 33 -2.11 -2.67 2.79
CA GLU A 33 -3.18 -3.60 2.43
C GLU A 33 -2.63 -4.81 1.67
N ALA A 34 -1.70 -4.61 0.73
CA ALA A 34 -1.06 -5.69 0.00
C ALA A 34 -0.27 -6.63 0.93
N VAL A 35 0.50 -6.09 1.89
CA VAL A 35 1.20 -6.87 2.91
C VAL A 35 0.22 -7.74 3.69
N ASP A 36 -0.86 -7.16 4.23
CA ASP A 36 -1.87 -7.90 5.00
C ASP A 36 -2.52 -9.02 4.15
N TRP A 37 -2.96 -8.68 2.94
CA TRP A 37 -3.63 -9.65 2.06
C TRP A 37 -2.70 -10.77 1.62
N TYR A 38 -1.44 -10.48 1.30
CA TYR A 38 -0.49 -11.53 0.96
C TYR A 38 -0.21 -12.42 2.17
N ASP A 39 -0.10 -11.88 3.38
CA ASP A 39 0.13 -12.68 4.59
C ASP A 39 -1.02 -13.67 4.83
N GLN A 40 -2.27 -13.21 4.68
CA GLN A 40 -3.45 -14.06 4.77
C GLN A 40 -3.46 -15.16 3.69
N ARG A 41 -3.10 -14.83 2.45
CA ARG A 41 -3.09 -15.79 1.33
C ARG A 41 -1.98 -16.82 1.46
N VAL A 42 -0.80 -16.42 1.92
CA VAL A 42 0.31 -17.32 2.24
C VAL A 42 -0.13 -18.32 3.30
N ALA A 43 -0.83 -17.87 4.34
CA ALA A 43 -1.32 -18.74 5.40
C ALA A 43 -2.45 -19.69 4.98
N ALA A 44 -3.20 -19.36 3.93
CA ALA A 44 -4.40 -20.08 3.52
C ALA A 44 -4.23 -20.99 2.29
N THR A 45 -3.13 -20.86 1.53
CA THR A 45 -2.93 -21.64 0.30
C THR A 45 -2.28 -23.01 0.57
N ASP A 46 -2.74 -24.04 -0.15
CA ASP A 46 -2.15 -25.39 -0.12
C ASP A 46 -1.08 -25.60 -1.22
N ASP A 47 -0.86 -24.61 -2.10
CA ASP A 47 0.15 -24.67 -3.17
C ASP A 47 1.45 -24.00 -2.71
N GLU A 48 2.47 -24.79 -2.41
CA GLU A 48 3.78 -24.31 -1.93
C GLU A 48 4.48 -23.38 -2.93
N SER A 49 4.28 -23.61 -4.24
CA SER A 49 4.89 -22.77 -5.27
C SER A 49 4.27 -21.37 -5.30
N LEU A 50 2.94 -21.31 -5.14
CA LEU A 50 2.22 -20.05 -5.02
C LEU A 50 2.57 -19.36 -3.69
N ALA A 51 2.61 -20.08 -2.57
CA ALA A 51 2.98 -19.53 -1.27
C ALA A 51 4.34 -18.81 -1.31
N SER A 52 5.32 -19.38 -2.00
CA SER A 52 6.64 -18.79 -2.18
C SER A 52 6.59 -17.46 -2.95
N VAL A 53 5.84 -17.40 -4.06
CA VAL A 53 5.66 -16.16 -4.84
C VAL A 53 4.94 -15.09 -4.03
N LEU A 54 3.88 -15.45 -3.32
CA LEU A 54 3.11 -14.50 -2.51
C LEU A 54 3.93 -13.96 -1.33
N ALA A 55 4.73 -14.81 -0.68
CA ALA A 55 5.61 -14.40 0.41
C ALA A 55 6.74 -13.47 -0.06
N HIS A 56 7.31 -13.74 -1.24
CA HIS A 56 8.28 -12.84 -1.88
C HIS A 56 7.67 -11.47 -2.12
N ASN A 57 6.52 -11.40 -2.81
CA ASN A 57 5.86 -10.14 -3.12
C ASN A 57 5.50 -9.37 -1.84
N ARG A 58 4.93 -10.05 -0.83
CA ARG A 58 4.64 -9.47 0.50
C ARG A 58 5.83 -8.76 1.10
N ASP A 59 7.02 -9.34 0.96
CA ASP A 59 8.23 -8.80 1.56
C ASP A 59 8.80 -7.63 0.75
N GLU A 60 8.61 -7.59 -0.58
CA GLU A 60 8.90 -6.41 -1.42
C GLU A 60 7.96 -5.24 -1.09
N GLU A 61 6.66 -5.47 -0.87
CA GLU A 61 5.73 -4.38 -0.53
C GLU A 61 6.11 -3.69 0.80
N LYS A 62 6.79 -4.40 1.72
CA LYS A 62 7.33 -3.78 2.95
C LYS A 62 8.45 -2.79 2.65
N GLU A 63 9.27 -3.05 1.62
CA GLU A 63 10.28 -2.10 1.15
C GLU A 63 9.60 -0.89 0.50
N HIS A 64 8.62 -1.10 -0.37
CA HIS A 64 7.84 -0.01 -0.97
C HIS A 64 7.18 0.90 0.07
N ALA A 65 6.57 0.29 1.10
CA ALA A 65 5.99 1.00 2.23
C ALA A 65 7.05 1.82 2.99
N ALA A 66 8.20 1.22 3.30
CA ALA A 66 9.27 1.90 4.03
C ALA A 66 9.87 3.08 3.24
N MET A 67 10.08 2.91 1.94
CA MET A 67 10.59 3.98 1.06
C MET A 67 9.61 5.16 0.99
N THR A 68 8.33 4.87 0.82
CA THR A 68 7.27 5.89 0.76
C THR A 68 7.12 6.62 2.11
N LEU A 69 7.22 5.88 3.22
CA LEU A 69 7.18 6.45 4.55
C LEU A 69 8.38 7.37 4.84
N GLU A 70 9.59 7.00 4.39
CA GLU A 70 10.76 7.86 4.53
C GLU A 70 10.62 9.16 3.72
N TRP A 71 10.01 9.11 2.53
CA TRP A 71 9.71 10.33 1.78
C TRP A 71 8.75 11.27 2.51
N LEU A 72 7.81 10.72 3.29
CA LEU A 72 6.85 11.48 4.10
C LEU A 72 7.47 12.12 5.38
N ARG A 73 8.68 11.74 5.78
CA ARG A 73 9.31 12.08 7.08
C ARG A 73 9.98 13.47 7.13
#